data_AF-U5WMX9-F1
#
_entry.id   AF-U5WMX9-F1
#
_cell.length_a   1.000
_cell.length_b   1.000
_cell.length_c   1.000
_cell.angle_alpha   90.00
_cell.angle_beta   90.00
_cell.angle_gamma   90.00
#
_symmetry.space_group_name_H-M   'P 1'
#
loop_
_entity.id
_entity.type
_entity.pdbx_description
1 polymer ?
#
loop_
_entity_poly.entity_id
_entity_poly.type
_entity_poly.pdbx_seq_one_letter_code
_entity_poly.pdbx_strand_id
1 'polypeptide(L)'
;MTYDLAAHNNLHSEQGAREGEHPGRSRNPVIKIHDIAWLEFEKPDLNRAGAFAQAFGFAVSARTPDELQLRGADAASPCILIRRGHRSRLVGAAFTAQDKDDLLRLSDATGRTPQRLSHTLGGVSVDLTDPGGLTVRVVAGTHQLEPLPSQPPHTFNTGHEVQRINATQRPPRRPATVQRLGHLVLQTTTYLQTLNWYLDTLGMIVSDFLYYPGQRERGPTMSFIRCDRGLSPTDHHTLALALGPANRYVHSAYQVCDLDSLAAGGQYLADCGYRRSWGIGRHIQGSQLFDYWRDPEGLLVEHFTDGDMFDCTLEPGWAPFAASGLAQWGPHATKDFLGADFKSLPREALSMLRALRADNEFDSRRLMGLIKAANS
;
A
#
# COMPACT_ATOMS: atom_id res chain seq x y z
N MET A 1 -39.73 -14.81 10.46
CA MET A 1 -38.41 -14.96 9.82
C MET A 1 -37.37 -14.66 10.87
N THR A 2 -36.83 -15.71 11.48
CA THR A 2 -35.75 -15.67 12.44
C THR A 2 -34.47 -15.28 11.70
N TYR A 3 -33.91 -14.11 12.01
CA TYR A 3 -32.54 -13.79 11.64
C TYR A 3 -31.64 -14.72 12.45
N ASP A 4 -30.92 -15.58 11.73
CA ASP A 4 -29.89 -16.44 12.29
C ASP A 4 -28.71 -15.56 12.70
N LEU A 5 -28.69 -15.16 13.98
CA LEU A 5 -27.73 -14.22 14.58
C LEU A 5 -26.57 -14.97 15.26
N ALA A 6 -26.23 -16.18 14.80
CA ALA A 6 -25.29 -17.05 15.49
C ALA A 6 -24.35 -17.82 14.55
N ALA A 7 -23.30 -17.15 14.02
CA ALA A 7 -22.05 -17.82 13.58
C ALA A 7 -20.85 -16.89 13.27
N HIS A 8 -20.98 -15.56 13.18
CA HIS A 8 -19.94 -14.71 12.57
C HIS A 8 -19.35 -13.60 13.45
N ASN A 9 -19.52 -13.65 14.78
CA ASN A 9 -19.19 -12.50 15.64
C ASN A 9 -17.69 -12.23 15.87
N ASN A 10 -16.76 -13.02 15.30
CA ASN A 10 -15.31 -12.88 15.53
C ASN A 10 -14.45 -12.92 14.25
N LEU A 11 -15.05 -12.84 13.05
CA LEU A 11 -14.28 -12.76 11.81
C LEU A 11 -14.52 -11.39 11.17
N HIS A 12 -13.45 -10.64 10.89
CA HIS A 12 -13.53 -9.41 10.10
C HIS A 12 -13.74 -9.68 8.59
N SER A 13 -13.72 -10.95 8.20
CA SER A 13 -13.92 -11.45 6.84
C SER A 13 -15.00 -12.53 6.81
N GLU A 14 -15.67 -12.69 5.67
CA GLU A 14 -16.75 -13.67 5.51
C GLU A 14 -16.29 -15.12 5.76
N GLN A 15 -15.00 -15.41 5.55
CA GLN A 15 -14.43 -16.74 5.74
C GLN A 15 -13.12 -16.66 6.52
N GLY A 16 -12.91 -17.61 7.44
CA GLY A 16 -11.63 -17.82 8.11
C GLY A 16 -10.76 -18.87 7.39
N ALA A 17 -9.58 -19.14 7.94
CA ALA A 17 -8.69 -20.20 7.47
C ALA A 17 -9.29 -21.61 7.64
N ARG A 18 -8.94 -22.52 6.74
CA ARG A 18 -9.21 -23.97 6.83
C ARG A 18 -7.96 -24.72 7.25
N GLU A 19 -8.13 -25.94 7.75
CA GLU A 19 -7.01 -26.81 8.11
C GLU A 19 -6.07 -27.01 6.90
N GLY A 20 -4.76 -26.83 7.14
CA GLY A 20 -3.73 -26.94 6.11
C GLY A 20 -3.55 -25.71 5.22
N GLU A 21 -4.38 -24.67 5.35
CA GLU A 21 -4.16 -23.39 4.65
C GLU A 21 -3.01 -22.59 5.28
N HIS A 22 -2.53 -21.61 4.52
CA HIS A 22 -1.40 -20.80 4.91
C HIS A 22 -1.68 -20.02 6.22
N PRO A 23 -0.80 -20.08 7.24
CA PRO A 23 -1.07 -19.47 8.55
C PRO A 23 -1.01 -17.93 8.54
N GLY A 24 -0.45 -17.34 7.48
CA GLY A 24 -0.34 -15.88 7.36
C GLY A 24 0.63 -15.23 8.35
N ARG A 25 1.47 -16.00 9.02
CA ARG A 25 2.52 -15.52 9.92
C ARG A 25 3.65 -16.54 10.02
N SER A 26 4.87 -16.05 10.21
CA SER A 26 6.00 -16.91 10.56
C SER A 26 6.00 -17.24 12.04
N ARG A 27 6.48 -18.43 12.41
CA ARG A 27 6.62 -18.83 13.82
C ARG A 27 7.83 -18.18 14.50
N ASN A 28 8.89 -17.92 13.74
CA ASN A 28 10.14 -17.40 14.24
C ASN A 28 10.80 -16.52 13.18
N PRO A 29 10.25 -15.32 12.93
CA PRO A 29 10.84 -14.42 11.95
C PRO A 29 12.21 -13.91 12.41
N VAL A 30 13.07 -13.54 11.45
CA VAL A 30 14.43 -13.04 11.72
C VAL A 30 14.38 -11.76 12.55
N ILE A 31 13.52 -10.82 12.15
CA ILE A 31 13.23 -9.58 12.88
C ILE A 31 11.74 -9.24 12.76
N LYS A 32 11.32 -8.17 13.44
CA LYS A 32 10.05 -7.49 13.18
C LYS A 32 10.32 -6.06 12.71
N ILE A 33 9.51 -5.58 11.78
CA ILE A 33 9.50 -4.16 11.40
C ILE A 33 8.42 -3.39 12.16
N HIS A 34 8.68 -2.12 12.42
CA HIS A 34 7.73 -1.21 13.05
C HIS A 34 6.69 -0.71 12.05
N ASP A 35 7.15 -0.18 10.91
CA ASP A 35 6.29 0.35 9.84
C ASP A 35 7.12 0.58 8.56
N ILE A 36 6.44 0.89 7.45
CA ILE A 36 7.10 1.41 6.25
C ILE A 36 7.66 2.81 6.54
N ALA A 37 8.89 3.05 6.11
CA ALA A 37 9.57 4.32 6.29
C ALA A 37 9.38 5.23 5.07
N TRP A 38 9.83 4.78 3.90
CA TRP A 38 9.70 5.52 2.65
C TRP A 38 9.74 4.63 1.42
N LEU A 39 9.37 5.20 0.29
CA LEU A 39 9.52 4.60 -1.04
C LEU A 39 10.59 5.31 -1.85
N GLU A 40 11.32 4.56 -2.68
CA GLU A 40 12.35 5.10 -3.55
C GLU A 40 11.95 4.94 -5.02
N PHE A 41 11.88 6.06 -5.74
CA PHE A 41 11.55 6.08 -7.17
C PHE A 41 12.66 6.72 -7.99
N GLU A 42 12.74 6.31 -9.25
CA GLU A 42 13.38 7.09 -10.30
C GLU A 42 12.30 7.81 -11.11
N LYS A 43 12.58 9.06 -11.53
CA LYS A 43 11.74 9.80 -12.49
C LYS A 43 12.58 10.62 -13.47
N PRO A 44 12.11 10.78 -14.73
CA PRO A 44 12.81 11.58 -15.73
C PRO A 44 12.78 13.08 -15.44
N ASP A 45 11.72 13.57 -14.79
CA ASP A 45 11.51 15.00 -14.54
C ASP A 45 11.12 15.25 -13.07
N LEU A 46 12.09 15.73 -12.29
CA LEU A 46 11.89 16.06 -10.87
C LEU A 46 11.04 17.33 -10.67
N ASN A 47 10.93 18.21 -11.66
CA ASN A 47 10.08 19.39 -11.58
C ASN A 47 8.62 19.00 -11.74
N ARG A 48 8.30 18.18 -12.76
CA ARG A 48 6.95 17.64 -12.95
C ARG A 48 6.54 16.75 -11.77
N ALA A 49 7.45 15.93 -11.27
CA ALA A 49 7.21 15.12 -10.07
C ALA A 49 6.91 16.00 -8.84
N GLY A 50 7.70 17.05 -8.62
CA GLY A 50 7.52 17.98 -7.50
C GLY A 50 6.21 18.77 -7.57
N ALA A 51 5.84 19.26 -8.76
CA ALA A 51 4.59 19.98 -8.96
C ALA A 51 3.37 19.10 -8.65
N PHE A 52 3.36 17.86 -9.15
CA PHE A 52 2.31 16.90 -8.80
C PHE A 52 2.31 16.58 -7.31
N ALA A 53 3.48 16.31 -6.72
CA ALA A 53 3.56 15.96 -5.30
C ALA A 53 2.98 17.05 -4.40
N GLN A 54 3.25 18.33 -4.69
CA GLN A 54 2.67 19.46 -3.97
C GLN A 54 1.16 19.56 -4.18
N ALA A 55 0.67 19.38 -5.40
CA ALA A 55 -0.76 19.38 -5.69
C ALA A 55 -1.49 18.21 -5.02
N PHE A 56 -0.83 17.05 -4.92
CA PHE A 56 -1.30 15.86 -4.23
C PHE A 56 -1.24 16.01 -2.70
N GLY A 57 -0.47 16.96 -2.18
CA GLY A 57 -0.47 17.32 -0.75
C GLY A 57 0.78 16.96 0.04
N PHE A 58 1.88 16.60 -0.63
CA PHE A 58 3.18 16.46 0.03
C PHE A 58 3.87 17.80 0.22
N ALA A 59 4.68 17.89 1.28
CA ALA A 59 5.70 18.89 1.43
C ALA A 59 7.05 18.40 0.88
N VAL A 60 7.91 19.32 0.45
CA VAL A 60 9.30 19.02 0.05
C VAL A 60 10.20 19.21 1.27
N SER A 61 10.86 18.14 1.72
CA SER A 61 11.81 18.20 2.83
C SER A 61 13.23 18.53 2.37
N ALA A 62 13.61 18.06 1.19
CA ALA A 62 14.90 18.36 0.57
C ALA A 62 14.81 18.30 -0.95
N ARG A 63 15.62 19.11 -1.63
CA ARG A 63 15.73 19.12 -3.09
C ARG A 63 17.16 19.42 -3.52
N THR A 64 17.65 18.64 -4.45
CA THR A 64 18.90 18.87 -5.20
C THR A 64 18.58 18.77 -6.71
N PRO A 65 19.56 18.99 -7.60
CA PRO A 65 19.36 18.74 -9.03
C PRO A 65 18.98 17.29 -9.37
N ASP A 66 19.40 16.33 -8.54
CA ASP A 66 19.29 14.89 -8.83
C ASP A 66 18.39 14.11 -7.85
N GLU A 67 17.91 14.75 -6.78
CA GLU A 67 17.04 14.12 -5.79
C GLU A 67 15.98 15.09 -5.27
N LEU A 68 14.78 14.54 -5.05
CA LEU A 68 13.63 15.21 -4.43
C LEU A 68 13.13 14.33 -3.28
N GLN A 69 13.09 14.86 -2.07
CA GLN A 69 12.54 14.18 -0.90
C GLN A 69 11.20 14.80 -0.53
N LEU A 70 10.17 13.96 -0.43
CA LEU A 70 8.80 14.34 -0.14
C LEU A 70 8.39 13.76 1.20
N ARG A 71 7.65 14.53 1.99
CA ARG A 71 7.17 14.12 3.31
C ARG A 71 5.70 14.49 3.51
N GLY A 72 5.05 13.77 4.41
CA GLY A 72 3.79 14.17 5.01
C GLY A 72 3.98 15.18 6.14
N ALA A 73 2.86 15.59 6.73
CA ALA A 73 2.80 16.55 7.83
C ALA A 73 3.20 15.97 9.19
N ASP A 74 3.06 14.66 9.38
CA ASP A 74 3.41 14.03 10.65
C ASP A 74 4.92 14.08 10.92
N ALA A 75 5.28 13.92 12.20
CA ALA A 75 6.67 13.89 12.64
C ALA A 75 7.31 12.53 12.30
N ALA A 76 7.95 12.44 11.12
CA ALA A 76 8.50 11.19 10.60
C ALA A 76 9.68 11.44 9.63
N SER A 77 10.30 10.36 9.17
CA SER A 77 11.19 10.41 7.99
C SER A 77 10.38 10.79 6.72
N PRO A 78 11.04 11.15 5.61
CA PRO A 78 10.36 11.38 4.33
C PRO A 78 9.49 10.20 3.93
N CYS A 79 8.43 10.44 3.15
CA CYS A 79 7.56 9.38 2.62
C CYS A 79 8.09 8.85 1.28
N ILE A 80 8.70 9.71 0.47
CA ILE A 80 9.18 9.36 -0.87
C ILE A 80 10.53 10.01 -1.14
N LEU A 81 11.48 9.24 -1.66
CA LEU A 81 12.72 9.73 -2.25
C LEU A 81 12.64 9.51 -3.77
N ILE A 82 12.77 10.58 -4.54
CA ILE A 82 12.72 10.53 -5.99
C ILE A 82 14.08 10.96 -6.54
N ARG A 83 14.79 10.04 -7.19
CA ARG A 83 16.04 10.33 -7.89
C ARG A 83 15.79 10.55 -9.38
N ARG A 84 16.62 11.39 -10.00
CA ARG A 84 16.61 11.55 -11.45
C ARG A 84 17.03 10.23 -12.09
N GLY A 85 16.25 9.75 -13.05
CA GLY A 85 16.54 8.53 -13.81
C GLY A 85 15.94 8.58 -15.20
N HIS A 86 16.21 7.59 -16.03
CA HIS A 86 15.74 7.60 -17.42
C HIS A 86 14.28 7.21 -17.60
N ARG A 87 13.67 6.56 -16.59
CA ARG A 87 12.29 6.05 -16.62
C ARG A 87 11.65 6.18 -15.24
N SER A 88 10.32 6.33 -15.22
CA SER A 88 9.55 6.29 -13.98
C SER A 88 9.44 4.84 -13.48
N ARG A 89 9.97 4.54 -12.28
CA ARG A 89 9.85 3.21 -11.64
C ARG A 89 10.06 3.29 -10.13
N LEU A 90 9.47 2.33 -9.41
CA LEU A 90 9.87 2.01 -8.05
C LEU A 90 11.24 1.30 -8.10
N VAL A 91 12.15 1.70 -7.21
CA VAL A 91 13.50 1.13 -7.07
C VAL A 91 13.60 0.32 -5.77
N GLY A 92 12.96 0.79 -4.70
CA GLY A 92 12.96 0.09 -3.43
C GLY A 92 11.95 0.64 -2.43
N ALA A 93 11.77 -0.10 -1.35
CA ALA A 93 10.98 0.29 -0.19
C ALA A 93 11.82 0.16 1.08
N ALA A 94 11.74 1.16 1.95
CA ALA A 94 12.39 1.14 3.23
C ALA A 94 11.38 0.87 4.36
N PHE A 95 11.78 0.05 5.32
CA PHE A 95 11.01 -0.29 6.51
C PHE A 95 11.82 0.03 7.76
N THR A 96 11.18 0.61 8.76
CA THR A 96 11.81 0.88 10.05
C THR A 96 11.85 -0.40 10.86
N ALA A 97 13.02 -0.80 11.36
CA ALA A 97 13.11 -1.93 12.28
C ALA A 97 12.34 -1.66 13.58
N GLN A 98 11.77 -2.70 14.18
CA GLN A 98 11.08 -2.58 15.47
C GLN A 98 12.07 -2.19 16.57
N ASP A 99 13.22 -2.87 16.63
CA ASP A 99 14.32 -2.56 17.55
C ASP A 99 15.60 -2.20 16.78
N LYS A 100 16.46 -1.34 17.36
CA LYS A 100 17.73 -0.96 16.72
C LYS A 100 18.66 -2.16 16.51
N ASP A 101 18.62 -3.12 17.43
CA ASP A 101 19.44 -4.34 17.39
C ASP A 101 18.98 -5.32 16.30
N ASP A 102 17.77 -5.15 15.75
CA ASP A 102 17.27 -5.98 14.66
C ASP A 102 18.11 -5.81 13.38
N LEU A 103 18.74 -4.65 13.15
CA LEU A 103 19.63 -4.52 11.99
C LEU A 103 20.86 -5.42 12.11
N LEU A 104 21.37 -5.63 13.32
CA LEU A 104 22.49 -6.55 13.55
C LEU A 104 22.03 -7.99 13.34
N ARG A 105 20.88 -8.38 13.90
CA ARG A 105 20.29 -9.72 13.67
C ARG A 105 20.05 -10.00 12.18
N LEU A 106 19.52 -9.01 11.47
CA LEU A 106 19.26 -9.10 10.03
C LEU A 106 20.56 -9.19 9.24
N SER A 107 21.56 -8.39 9.59
CA SER A 107 22.91 -8.45 9.01
C SER A 107 23.51 -9.84 9.18
N ASP A 108 23.48 -10.39 10.40
CA ASP A 108 24.05 -11.71 10.71
C ASP A 108 23.32 -12.84 9.96
N ALA A 109 21.99 -12.79 9.93
CA ALA A 109 21.17 -13.79 9.26
C ALA A 109 21.31 -13.78 7.73
N THR A 110 21.60 -12.62 7.13
CA THR A 110 21.65 -12.46 5.67
C THR A 110 23.06 -12.28 5.10
N GLY A 111 24.06 -12.11 5.96
CA GLY A 111 25.44 -11.78 5.58
C GLY A 111 25.58 -10.39 4.94
N ARG A 112 24.61 -9.50 5.11
CA ARG A 112 24.58 -8.16 4.50
C ARG A 112 25.15 -7.13 5.45
N THR A 113 26.14 -6.38 5.00
CA THR A 113 26.80 -5.36 5.81
C THR A 113 25.91 -4.13 6.02
N PRO A 114 25.73 -3.66 7.26
CA PRO A 114 25.04 -2.40 7.52
C PRO A 114 25.76 -1.21 6.86
N GLN A 115 24.98 -0.28 6.32
CA GLN A 115 25.47 0.91 5.63
C GLN A 115 24.97 2.17 6.32
N ARG A 116 25.79 3.23 6.34
CA ARG A 116 25.36 4.54 6.80
C ARG A 116 24.48 5.18 5.74
N LEU A 117 23.31 5.66 6.13
CA LEU A 117 22.44 6.43 5.24
C LEU A 117 23.00 7.83 4.99
N SER A 118 22.47 8.52 3.98
CA SER A 118 22.87 9.89 3.67
C SER A 118 22.67 10.81 4.89
N HIS A 119 23.42 11.91 4.94
CA HIS A 119 23.31 12.87 6.04
C HIS A 119 21.88 13.42 6.22
N THR A 120 21.12 13.56 5.15
CA THR A 120 19.72 14.04 5.23
C THR A 120 18.80 13.06 5.93
N LEU A 121 19.02 11.76 5.73
CA LEU A 121 18.20 10.69 6.31
C LEU A 121 18.68 10.30 7.70
N GLY A 122 19.99 10.32 7.95
CA GLY A 122 20.59 9.83 9.19
C GLY A 122 20.39 8.34 9.39
N GLY A 123 21.02 7.79 10.42
CA GLY A 123 20.85 6.37 10.76
C GLY A 123 21.66 5.39 9.90
N VAL A 124 21.26 4.13 9.96
CA VAL A 124 21.91 3.00 9.28
C VAL A 124 20.86 2.14 8.61
N SER A 125 21.27 1.40 7.57
CA SER A 125 20.41 0.46 6.86
C SER A 125 21.07 -0.89 6.61
N VAL A 126 20.26 -1.92 6.41
CA VAL A 126 20.63 -3.19 5.78
C VAL A 126 19.75 -3.36 4.55
N ASP A 127 20.38 -3.51 3.38
CA ASP A 127 19.69 -3.63 2.10
C ASP A 127 19.62 -5.09 1.67
N LEU A 128 18.40 -5.54 1.40
CA LEU A 128 18.06 -6.87 0.92
C LEU A 128 17.43 -6.79 -0.47
N THR A 129 17.17 -7.94 -1.06
CA THR A 129 16.40 -8.08 -2.30
C THR A 129 15.33 -9.13 -2.06
N ASP A 130 14.07 -8.76 -2.27
CA ASP A 130 12.98 -9.72 -2.15
C ASP A 130 12.99 -10.71 -3.35
N PRO A 131 12.24 -11.82 -3.28
CA PRO A 131 12.15 -12.76 -4.40
C PRO A 131 11.54 -12.17 -5.68
N GLY A 132 10.86 -11.02 -5.59
CA GLY A 132 10.37 -10.24 -6.72
C GLY A 132 11.45 -9.34 -7.36
N GLY A 133 12.64 -9.22 -6.76
CA GLY A 133 13.74 -8.40 -7.23
C GLY A 133 13.71 -6.94 -6.76
N LEU A 134 12.78 -6.58 -5.86
CA LEU A 134 12.73 -5.24 -5.29
C LEU A 134 13.80 -5.08 -4.20
N THR A 135 14.47 -3.92 -4.18
CA THR A 135 15.33 -3.58 -3.03
C THR A 135 14.48 -3.31 -1.81
N VAL A 136 14.70 -4.09 -0.75
CA VAL A 136 14.05 -3.93 0.54
C VAL A 136 15.08 -3.47 1.54
N ARG A 137 14.91 -2.26 2.04
CA ARG A 137 15.84 -1.61 2.96
C ARG A 137 15.26 -1.62 4.36
N VAL A 138 15.99 -2.17 5.33
CA VAL A 138 15.59 -2.07 6.75
C VAL A 138 16.45 -1.02 7.42
N VAL A 139 15.85 -0.06 8.13
CA VAL A 139 16.53 1.13 8.67
C VAL A 139 16.33 1.28 10.17
N ALA A 140 17.32 1.88 10.84
CA ALA A 140 17.21 2.29 12.22
C ALA A 140 17.98 3.58 12.52
N GLY A 141 17.46 4.35 13.48
CA GLY A 141 18.07 5.60 13.94
C GLY A 141 18.08 6.70 12.89
N THR A 142 17.12 6.69 11.97
CA THR A 142 16.91 7.77 10.99
C THR A 142 16.47 9.05 11.70
N HIS A 143 16.70 10.19 11.06
CA HIS A 143 16.20 11.47 11.51
C HIS A 143 14.66 11.48 11.46
N GLN A 144 14.07 11.94 12.55
CA GLN A 144 12.66 12.30 12.61
C GLN A 144 12.56 13.79 12.31
N LEU A 145 11.84 14.13 11.25
CA LEU A 145 11.62 15.54 10.92
C LEU A 145 10.49 16.08 11.77
N GLU A 146 10.63 17.31 12.29
CA GLU A 146 9.58 17.98 13.06
C GLU A 146 8.25 18.04 12.29
N PRO A 147 7.09 17.94 12.97
CA PRO A 147 5.79 17.96 12.31
C PRO A 147 5.56 19.30 11.59
N LEU A 148 4.88 19.25 10.46
CA LEU A 148 4.39 20.42 9.75
C LEU A 148 2.94 20.71 10.15
N PRO A 149 2.41 21.92 9.88
CA PRO A 149 0.99 22.19 10.06
C PRO A 149 0.13 21.15 9.32
N SER A 150 -0.69 20.42 10.06
CA SER A 150 -1.62 19.43 9.50
C SER A 150 -2.95 20.09 9.13
N GLN A 151 -3.69 19.43 8.23
CA GLN A 151 -5.09 19.77 7.99
C GLN A 151 -5.93 19.17 9.13
N PRO A 152 -6.64 19.98 9.93
CA PRO A 152 -7.41 19.45 11.05
C PRO A 152 -8.62 18.67 10.52
N PRO A 153 -9.00 17.55 11.15
CA PRO A 153 -10.25 16.86 10.84
C PRO A 153 -11.46 17.77 11.02
N HIS A 154 -12.43 17.65 10.12
CA HIS A 154 -13.70 18.33 10.17
C HIS A 154 -14.60 17.74 11.25
N THR A 155 -15.38 18.60 11.91
CA THR A 155 -16.39 18.17 12.89
C THR A 155 -17.69 17.81 12.18
N PHE A 156 -18.06 16.54 12.17
CA PHE A 156 -19.32 16.08 11.59
C PHE A 156 -20.47 16.12 12.60
N ASN A 157 -21.69 16.36 12.09
CA ASN A 157 -22.92 16.05 12.82
C ASN A 157 -23.34 14.63 12.40
N THR A 158 -23.50 13.72 13.36
CA THR A 158 -23.70 12.29 13.08
C THR A 158 -25.00 11.82 13.71
N GLY A 159 -25.99 11.45 12.88
CA GLY A 159 -27.31 11.03 13.37
C GLY A 159 -27.96 12.11 14.25
N HIS A 160 -28.21 11.78 15.53
CA HIS A 160 -28.77 12.71 16.52
C HIS A 160 -27.72 13.55 17.27
N GLU A 161 -26.43 13.29 17.06
CA GLU A 161 -25.34 14.04 17.67
C GLU A 161 -24.99 15.27 16.82
N VAL A 162 -25.49 16.43 17.25
CA VAL A 162 -25.28 17.72 16.58
C VAL A 162 -24.22 18.52 17.34
N GLN A 163 -23.03 18.62 16.76
CA GLN A 163 -21.89 19.38 17.32
C GLN A 163 -21.77 20.78 16.70
N ARG A 164 -22.09 20.92 15.41
CA ARG A 164 -22.05 22.19 14.68
C ARG A 164 -23.41 22.91 14.77
N ILE A 165 -23.52 23.89 15.66
CA ILE A 165 -24.68 24.79 15.79
C ILE A 165 -24.32 26.16 15.19
N ASN A 166 -25.16 26.70 14.31
CA ASN A 166 -24.92 27.96 13.59
C ASN A 166 -23.57 28.01 12.83
N ALA A 167 -22.95 26.86 12.56
CA ALA A 167 -21.67 26.73 11.88
C ALA A 167 -21.81 25.84 10.63
N THR A 168 -21.36 26.34 9.49
CA THR A 168 -21.41 25.61 8.21
C THR A 168 -20.09 24.90 7.93
N GLN A 169 -20.14 23.74 7.27
CA GLN A 169 -18.97 23.03 6.77
C GLN A 169 -18.82 23.27 5.27
N ARG A 170 -17.71 23.91 4.88
CA ARG A 170 -17.38 24.25 3.49
C ARG A 170 -15.89 23.99 3.25
N PRO A 171 -15.48 22.71 3.09
CA PRO A 171 -14.08 22.37 2.91
C PRO A 171 -13.49 23.08 1.67
N PRO A 172 -12.34 23.76 1.78
CA PRO A 172 -11.73 24.44 0.65
C PRO A 172 -11.17 23.44 -0.37
N ARG A 173 -11.32 23.75 -1.67
CA ARG A 173 -10.66 23.01 -2.76
C ARG A 173 -9.19 23.41 -2.82
N ARG A 174 -8.36 22.71 -2.05
CA ARG A 174 -6.91 22.89 -1.96
C ARG A 174 -6.25 21.51 -1.84
N PRO A 175 -4.91 21.36 -1.96
CA PRO A 175 -4.25 20.08 -1.74
C PRO A 175 -4.70 19.44 -0.41
N ALA A 176 -5.14 18.19 -0.44
CA ALA A 176 -5.40 17.42 0.77
C ALA A 176 -4.07 17.12 1.44
N THR A 177 -3.83 17.66 2.64
CA THR A 177 -2.51 17.52 3.27
C THR A 177 -2.24 16.06 3.62
N VAL A 178 -1.19 15.49 3.01
CA VAL A 178 -0.73 14.13 3.34
C VAL A 178 -0.17 14.15 4.76
N GLN A 179 -0.69 13.28 5.62
CA GLN A 179 -0.21 13.09 6.99
C GLN A 179 1.03 12.17 7.00
N ARG A 180 0.93 11.00 6.37
CA ARG A 180 1.97 9.96 6.32
C ARG A 180 1.81 9.02 5.13
N LEU A 181 2.84 8.21 4.88
CA LEU A 181 2.77 7.01 4.03
C LEU A 181 2.02 5.91 4.81
N GLY A 182 1.08 5.23 4.15
CA GLY A 182 0.36 4.08 4.71
C GLY A 182 0.89 2.77 4.17
N HIS A 183 0.67 2.53 2.87
CA HIS A 183 1.00 1.24 2.27
C HIS A 183 1.60 1.29 0.87
N LEU A 184 2.22 0.17 0.51
CA LEU A 184 2.71 -0.16 -0.82
C LEU A 184 2.00 -1.40 -1.35
N VAL A 185 1.61 -1.38 -2.64
CA VAL A 185 1.04 -2.54 -3.31
C VAL A 185 1.92 -2.95 -4.48
N LEU A 186 2.30 -4.23 -4.50
CA LEU A 186 3.14 -4.82 -5.53
C LEU A 186 2.43 -5.99 -6.21
N GLN A 187 2.77 -6.17 -7.47
CA GLN A 187 2.46 -7.38 -8.22
C GLN A 187 3.76 -8.18 -8.40
N THR A 188 3.68 -9.50 -8.30
CA THR A 188 4.83 -10.39 -8.51
C THR A 188 4.41 -11.70 -9.21
N THR A 189 5.32 -12.33 -9.94
CA THR A 189 5.17 -13.68 -10.50
C THR A 189 5.49 -14.79 -9.50
N THR A 190 6.09 -14.47 -8.36
CA THR A 190 6.53 -15.39 -7.30
C THR A 190 5.87 -15.02 -5.97
N TYR A 191 4.54 -14.97 -5.96
CA TYR A 191 3.74 -14.41 -4.88
C TYR A 191 3.92 -15.09 -3.52
N LEU A 192 3.75 -16.41 -3.41
CA LEU A 192 3.89 -17.14 -2.15
C LEU A 192 5.34 -17.09 -1.67
N GLN A 193 6.30 -17.24 -2.57
CA GLN A 193 7.72 -17.11 -2.23
C GLN A 193 8.02 -15.71 -1.67
N THR A 194 7.52 -14.67 -2.32
CA THR A 194 7.71 -13.27 -1.90
C THR A 194 7.00 -13.01 -0.56
N LEU A 195 5.74 -13.43 -0.42
CA LEU A 195 4.98 -13.32 0.83
C LEU A 195 5.76 -13.94 1.99
N ASN A 196 6.16 -15.21 1.85
CA ASN A 196 6.86 -15.93 2.91
C ASN A 196 8.19 -15.27 3.27
N TRP A 197 8.89 -14.71 2.28
CA TRP A 197 10.08 -13.93 2.55
C TRP A 197 9.79 -12.71 3.45
N TYR A 198 8.71 -11.95 3.22
CA TYR A 198 8.33 -10.83 4.10
C TYR A 198 7.89 -11.31 5.49
N LEU A 199 7.16 -12.43 5.59
CA LEU A 199 6.73 -12.99 6.86
C LEU A 199 7.92 -13.52 7.68
N ASP A 200 8.83 -14.28 7.05
CA ASP A 200 9.97 -14.93 7.71
C ASP A 200 11.11 -13.95 7.97
N THR A 201 11.33 -12.96 7.09
CA THR A 201 12.45 -12.02 7.23
C THR A 201 12.07 -10.81 8.07
N LEU A 202 10.91 -10.20 7.80
CA LEU A 202 10.50 -8.93 8.42
C LEU A 202 9.41 -9.10 9.49
N GLY A 203 8.95 -10.32 9.75
CA GLY A 203 7.99 -10.61 10.81
C GLY A 203 6.62 -9.97 10.61
N MET A 204 6.29 -9.61 9.37
CA MET A 204 4.95 -9.12 9.03
C MET A 204 3.92 -10.26 9.15
N ILE A 205 2.64 -9.91 9.24
CA ILE A 205 1.54 -10.86 9.35
C ILE A 205 0.36 -10.47 8.45
N VAL A 206 -0.39 -11.46 7.98
CA VAL A 206 -1.49 -11.27 7.02
C VAL A 206 -2.78 -10.87 7.74
N SER A 207 -3.46 -9.85 7.22
CA SER A 207 -4.81 -9.46 7.63
C SER A 207 -5.87 -10.14 6.78
N ASP A 208 -5.66 -10.19 5.46
CA ASP A 208 -6.56 -10.87 4.54
C ASP A 208 -5.79 -11.61 3.43
N PHE A 209 -6.28 -12.80 3.12
CA PHE A 209 -5.94 -13.58 1.94
C PHE A 209 -7.06 -13.50 0.92
N LEU A 210 -6.73 -13.20 -0.33
CA LEU A 210 -7.65 -13.35 -1.45
C LEU A 210 -7.21 -14.46 -2.39
N TYR A 211 -8.18 -15.17 -2.98
CA TYR A 211 -7.95 -16.23 -3.96
C TYR A 211 -8.84 -16.05 -5.18
N TYR A 212 -8.41 -16.47 -6.36
CA TYR A 212 -9.28 -16.40 -7.55
C TYR A 212 -10.56 -17.23 -7.38
N PRO A 213 -11.73 -16.76 -7.86
CA PRO A 213 -13.00 -17.44 -7.66
C PRO A 213 -13.01 -18.88 -8.20
N GLY A 214 -13.21 -19.85 -7.29
CA GLY A 214 -13.15 -21.28 -7.59
C GLY A 214 -11.74 -21.87 -7.62
N GLN A 215 -10.76 -21.20 -6.99
CA GLN A 215 -9.37 -21.67 -6.87
C GLN A 215 -8.83 -21.59 -5.44
N ARG A 216 -9.69 -21.65 -4.40
CA ARG A 216 -9.25 -21.54 -2.99
C ARG A 216 -8.29 -22.67 -2.62
N GLU A 217 -8.56 -23.87 -3.11
CA GLU A 217 -7.73 -25.07 -2.92
C GLU A 217 -6.33 -24.96 -3.52
N ARG A 218 -6.11 -24.01 -4.44
CA ARG A 218 -4.78 -23.71 -4.98
C ARG A 218 -4.00 -22.73 -4.10
N GLY A 219 -4.61 -22.26 -3.02
CA GLY A 219 -4.05 -21.23 -2.14
C GLY A 219 -4.28 -19.81 -2.66
N PRO A 220 -3.88 -18.82 -1.85
CA PRO A 220 -4.14 -17.42 -2.10
C PRO A 220 -3.34 -16.89 -3.29
N THR A 221 -3.80 -15.76 -3.82
CA THR A 221 -3.21 -15.04 -4.94
C THR A 221 -3.05 -13.55 -4.65
N MET A 222 -3.53 -13.08 -3.50
CA MET A 222 -3.24 -11.76 -2.99
C MET A 222 -3.28 -11.78 -1.46
N SER A 223 -2.47 -10.94 -0.84
CA SER A 223 -2.47 -10.73 0.61
C SER A 223 -2.41 -9.25 0.94
N PHE A 224 -3.16 -8.87 1.97
CA PHE A 224 -2.99 -7.62 2.72
C PHE A 224 -2.20 -7.94 3.99
N ILE A 225 -1.06 -7.28 4.17
CA ILE A 225 -0.02 -7.66 5.14
C ILE A 225 0.26 -6.46 6.05
N ARG A 226 0.06 -6.63 7.36
CA ARG A 226 0.32 -5.63 8.40
C ARG A 226 1.61 -5.90 9.14
N CYS A 227 2.09 -4.89 9.87
CA CYS A 227 3.21 -5.03 10.79
C CYS A 227 2.76 -5.74 12.08
N ASP A 228 3.56 -6.66 12.62
CA ASP A 228 3.27 -7.28 13.91
C ASP A 228 3.94 -6.50 15.05
N ARG A 229 3.18 -5.62 15.69
CA ARG A 229 3.60 -4.84 16.88
C ARG A 229 3.01 -5.40 18.18
N GLY A 230 2.69 -6.69 18.21
CA GLY A 230 2.03 -7.33 19.34
C GLY A 230 0.60 -6.82 19.51
N LEU A 231 0.22 -6.44 20.75
CA LEU A 231 -1.10 -5.89 21.06
C LEU A 231 -1.29 -4.43 20.65
N SER A 232 -0.25 -3.77 20.11
CA SER A 232 -0.40 -2.41 19.57
C SER A 232 -1.03 -2.49 18.17
N PRO A 233 -2.20 -1.87 17.94
CA PRO A 233 -2.83 -1.91 16.62
C PRO A 233 -1.97 -1.24 15.55
N THR A 234 -2.03 -1.79 14.34
CA THR A 234 -1.38 -1.29 13.12
C THR A 234 -2.41 -1.19 12.01
N ASP A 235 -2.10 -0.45 10.95
CA ASP A 235 -2.95 -0.39 9.77
C ASP A 235 -3.29 -1.81 9.29
N HIS A 236 -4.50 -1.97 8.75
CA HIS A 236 -4.94 -3.18 8.06
C HIS A 236 -3.84 -3.81 7.18
N HIS A 237 -3.07 -2.96 6.50
CA HIS A 237 -1.89 -3.38 5.78
C HIS A 237 -0.90 -2.22 5.63
N THR A 238 0.38 -2.57 5.67
CA THR A 238 1.50 -1.72 5.27
C THR A 238 2.03 -2.17 3.89
N LEU A 239 1.83 -3.45 3.55
CA LEU A 239 2.19 -4.04 2.26
C LEU A 239 1.00 -4.87 1.73
N ALA A 240 0.72 -4.78 0.43
CA ALA A 240 -0.09 -5.78 -0.24
C ALA A 240 0.66 -6.38 -1.43
N LEU A 241 0.50 -7.69 -1.61
CA LEU A 241 1.13 -8.45 -2.68
C LEU A 241 0.06 -9.15 -3.49
N ALA A 242 0.11 -9.03 -4.82
CA ALA A 242 -0.77 -9.74 -5.73
C ALA A 242 0.02 -10.58 -6.73
N LEU A 243 -0.44 -11.81 -6.98
CA LEU A 243 0.07 -12.67 -8.03
C LEU A 243 -0.38 -12.13 -9.39
N GLY A 244 0.58 -11.84 -10.27
CA GLY A 244 0.29 -11.40 -11.63
C GLY A 244 1.42 -11.70 -12.61
N PRO A 245 1.27 -11.31 -13.87
CA PRO A 245 2.17 -11.72 -14.96
C PRO A 245 3.52 -10.97 -14.99
N ALA A 246 3.78 -10.09 -14.01
CA ALA A 246 5.02 -9.32 -13.95
C ALA A 246 5.29 -8.79 -12.53
N ASN A 247 6.56 -8.60 -12.21
CA ASN A 247 6.99 -7.88 -11.01
C ASN A 247 6.87 -6.38 -11.26
N ARG A 248 5.98 -5.69 -10.53
CA ARG A 248 5.77 -4.25 -10.71
C ARG A 248 5.13 -3.58 -9.49
N TYR A 249 5.36 -2.28 -9.42
CA TYR A 249 4.55 -1.37 -8.61
C TYR A 249 3.10 -1.34 -9.11
N VAL A 250 2.14 -1.47 -8.18
CA VAL A 250 0.71 -1.27 -8.46
C VAL A 250 0.32 0.13 -8.02
N HIS A 251 0.41 0.42 -6.71
CA HIS A 251 0.21 1.77 -6.16
C HIS A 251 0.88 1.92 -4.79
N SER A 252 0.85 3.14 -4.26
CA SER A 252 1.18 3.47 -2.88
C SER A 252 0.18 4.49 -2.35
N ALA A 253 -0.11 4.43 -1.06
CA ALA A 253 -1.17 5.23 -0.46
C ALA A 253 -0.71 6.12 0.69
N TYR A 254 -1.38 7.25 0.81
CA TYR A 254 -1.00 8.32 1.70
C TYR A 254 -2.20 8.83 2.48
N GLN A 255 -2.07 8.87 3.80
CA GLN A 255 -3.18 9.20 4.68
C GLN A 255 -3.50 10.69 4.58
N VAL A 256 -4.79 11.02 4.52
CA VAL A 256 -5.32 12.37 4.70
C VAL A 256 -6.32 12.38 5.86
N CYS A 257 -6.68 13.56 6.38
CA CYS A 257 -7.32 13.63 7.69
C CYS A 257 -8.78 13.14 7.75
N ASP A 258 -9.56 13.28 6.67
CA ASP A 258 -10.95 12.84 6.61
C ASP A 258 -11.50 12.83 5.17
N LEU A 259 -12.75 12.34 5.03
CA LEU A 259 -13.46 12.26 3.76
C LEU A 259 -13.65 13.61 3.07
N ASP A 260 -13.96 14.67 3.82
CA ASP A 260 -14.24 15.99 3.25
C ASP A 260 -12.96 16.62 2.65
N SER A 261 -11.82 16.44 3.32
CA SER A 261 -10.50 16.85 2.85
C SER A 261 -10.07 16.05 1.64
N LEU A 262 -10.26 14.72 1.67
CA LEU A 262 -10.02 13.83 0.54
C LEU A 262 -10.85 14.25 -0.67
N ALA A 263 -12.16 14.50 -0.50
CA ALA A 263 -13.05 14.88 -1.58
C ALA A 263 -12.75 16.27 -2.15
N ALA A 264 -12.54 17.27 -1.29
CA ALA A 264 -12.22 18.63 -1.73
C ALA A 264 -10.83 18.71 -2.38
N GLY A 265 -9.85 17.97 -1.87
CA GLY A 265 -8.53 17.82 -2.50
C GLY A 265 -8.59 17.12 -3.85
N GLY A 266 -9.45 16.11 -3.98
CA GLY A 266 -9.72 15.48 -5.27
C GLY A 266 -10.36 16.44 -6.29
N GLN A 267 -11.19 17.39 -5.86
CA GLN A 267 -11.68 18.45 -6.77
C GLN A 267 -10.55 19.39 -7.19
N TYR A 268 -9.68 19.78 -6.26
CA TYR A 268 -8.52 20.61 -6.56
C TYR A 268 -7.57 19.94 -7.57
N LEU A 269 -7.30 18.65 -7.42
CA LEU A 269 -6.49 17.87 -8.37
C LEU A 269 -7.11 17.86 -9.78
N ALA A 270 -8.44 17.71 -9.87
CA ALA A 270 -9.16 17.78 -11.15
C ALA A 270 -9.09 19.17 -11.77
N ASP A 271 -9.26 20.23 -10.97
CA ASP A 271 -9.14 21.63 -11.42
C ASP A 271 -7.71 21.94 -11.93
N CYS A 272 -6.70 21.25 -11.39
CA CYS A 272 -5.31 21.30 -11.87
C CYS A 272 -5.03 20.42 -13.11
N GLY A 273 -6.04 19.69 -13.62
CA GLY A 273 -5.92 18.83 -14.80
C GLY A 273 -5.29 17.46 -14.55
N TYR A 274 -5.12 17.04 -13.29
CA TYR A 274 -4.68 15.69 -12.97
C TYR A 274 -5.79 14.67 -13.20
N ARG A 275 -5.42 13.40 -13.37
CA ARG A 275 -6.34 12.33 -13.77
C ARG A 275 -6.68 11.43 -12.60
N ARG A 276 -7.96 11.44 -12.19
CA ARG A 276 -8.51 10.42 -11.30
C ARG A 276 -8.59 9.09 -12.04
N SER A 277 -8.06 8.04 -11.42
CA SER A 277 -8.15 6.66 -11.90
C SER A 277 -9.40 5.99 -11.37
N TRP A 278 -9.71 6.10 -10.08
CA TRP A 278 -10.88 5.48 -9.44
C TRP A 278 -11.17 6.16 -8.10
N GLY A 279 -12.43 6.20 -7.68
CA GLY A 279 -12.85 6.83 -6.44
C GLY A 279 -13.90 7.94 -6.64
N ILE A 280 -14.47 8.48 -5.56
CA ILE A 280 -14.22 8.09 -4.16
C ILE A 280 -15.06 6.85 -3.80
N GLY A 281 -14.51 5.96 -2.98
CA GLY A 281 -15.24 4.81 -2.45
C GLY A 281 -14.69 4.33 -1.11
N ARG A 282 -15.25 3.22 -0.62
CA ARG A 282 -14.77 2.51 0.57
C ARG A 282 -14.40 1.07 0.20
N HIS A 283 -13.20 0.64 0.57
CA HIS A 283 -12.74 -0.73 0.32
C HIS A 283 -13.48 -1.76 1.18
N ILE A 284 -13.62 -2.99 0.66
CA ILE A 284 -14.09 -4.13 1.48
C ILE A 284 -13.00 -4.50 2.49
N GLN A 285 -11.79 -4.80 2.03
CA GLN A 285 -10.66 -5.12 2.91
C GLN A 285 -10.12 -3.85 3.57
N GLY A 286 -10.01 -3.90 4.90
CA GLY A 286 -9.50 -2.80 5.73
C GLY A 286 -10.38 -1.55 5.80
N SER A 287 -11.59 -1.60 5.23
CA SER A 287 -12.62 -0.55 5.29
C SER A 287 -12.18 0.87 4.90
N GLN A 288 -10.99 1.07 4.35
CA GLN A 288 -10.45 2.41 4.11
C GLN A 288 -11.22 3.15 3.00
N LEU A 289 -11.41 4.45 3.19
CA LEU A 289 -11.83 5.35 2.12
C LEU A 289 -10.68 5.57 1.16
N PHE A 290 -10.95 5.64 -0.14
CA PHE A 290 -9.92 5.77 -1.18
C PHE A 290 -10.27 6.83 -2.25
N ASP A 291 -9.23 7.48 -2.80
CA ASP A 291 -9.27 8.25 -4.06
C ASP A 291 -7.94 8.07 -4.81
N TYR A 292 -8.00 7.41 -5.97
CA TYR A 292 -6.84 7.02 -6.76
C TYR A 292 -6.56 8.00 -7.90
N TRP A 293 -5.30 8.40 -8.04
CA TRP A 293 -4.82 9.36 -9.03
C TRP A 293 -3.61 8.84 -9.79
N ARG A 294 -3.49 9.26 -11.05
CA ARG A 294 -2.29 9.03 -11.85
C ARG A 294 -1.35 10.23 -11.71
N ASP A 295 -0.10 9.95 -11.37
CA ASP A 295 0.96 10.94 -11.47
C ASP A 295 1.28 11.28 -12.94
N PRO A 296 2.12 12.30 -13.21
CA PRO A 296 2.44 12.73 -14.58
C PRO A 296 3.14 11.68 -15.45
N GLU A 297 3.66 10.60 -14.85
CA GLU A 297 4.33 9.48 -15.52
C GLU A 297 3.44 8.22 -15.55
N GLY A 298 2.20 8.30 -15.06
CA GLY A 298 1.21 7.24 -15.06
C GLY A 298 1.27 6.27 -13.88
N LEU A 299 2.11 6.50 -12.86
CA LEU A 299 2.07 5.71 -11.63
C LEU A 299 0.80 6.04 -10.84
N LEU A 300 0.21 5.01 -10.23
CA LEU A 300 -1.02 5.14 -9.45
C LEU A 300 -0.67 5.48 -8.00
N VAL A 301 -1.26 6.53 -7.46
CA VAL A 301 -1.15 6.90 -6.03
C VAL A 301 -2.54 7.04 -5.44
N GLU A 302 -2.65 6.80 -4.14
CA GLU A 302 -3.92 6.78 -3.42
C GLU A 302 -3.90 7.78 -2.26
N HIS A 303 -4.96 8.57 -2.13
CA HIS A 303 -5.31 9.16 -0.84
C HIS A 303 -6.21 8.20 -0.09
N PHE A 304 -5.89 7.93 1.17
CA PHE A 304 -6.75 7.12 2.04
C PHE A 304 -7.04 7.79 3.38
N THR A 305 -8.11 7.36 4.04
CA THR A 305 -8.46 7.72 5.42
C THR A 305 -9.42 6.69 5.99
N ASP A 306 -9.58 6.65 7.32
CA ASP A 306 -10.60 5.83 7.98
C ASP A 306 -10.49 4.32 7.67
N GLY A 307 -9.26 3.80 7.80
CA GLY A 307 -8.96 2.38 7.65
C GLY A 307 -8.97 1.62 8.98
N ASP A 308 -9.22 0.32 8.92
CA ASP A 308 -9.23 -0.57 10.07
C ASP A 308 -7.82 -0.71 10.67
N MET A 309 -7.77 -0.84 12.00
CA MET A 309 -6.54 -1.03 12.77
C MET A 309 -6.58 -2.37 13.49
N PHE A 310 -5.59 -3.24 13.26
CA PHE A 310 -5.54 -4.60 13.79
C PHE A 310 -4.26 -4.85 14.60
N ASP A 311 -4.39 -5.62 15.68
CA ASP A 311 -3.27 -6.12 16.47
C ASP A 311 -2.86 -7.55 16.03
N CYS A 312 -1.98 -8.22 16.78
CA CYS A 312 -1.51 -9.57 16.45
C CYS A 312 -2.49 -10.70 16.79
N THR A 313 -3.60 -10.41 17.50
CA THR A 313 -4.58 -11.42 17.94
C THR A 313 -5.57 -11.78 16.85
N LEU A 314 -5.78 -10.88 15.89
CA LEU A 314 -6.69 -11.11 14.78
C LEU A 314 -6.08 -12.09 13.76
N GLU A 315 -6.80 -13.18 13.50
CA GLU A 315 -6.44 -14.19 12.50
C GLU A 315 -6.76 -13.70 11.07
N PRO A 316 -6.03 -14.16 10.03
CA PRO A 316 -6.28 -13.73 8.67
C PRO A 316 -7.67 -14.09 8.15
N GLY A 317 -8.32 -13.13 7.50
CA GLY A 317 -9.54 -13.35 6.73
C GLY A 317 -9.25 -13.99 5.37
N TRP A 318 -10.26 -14.62 4.78
CA TRP A 318 -10.19 -15.27 3.46
C TRP A 318 -11.39 -14.89 2.61
N ALA A 319 -11.15 -14.39 1.40
CA ALA A 319 -12.22 -14.01 0.48
C ALA A 319 -11.87 -14.26 -1.00
N PRO A 320 -12.87 -14.40 -1.89
CA PRO A 320 -12.64 -14.40 -3.33
C PRO A 320 -12.08 -13.06 -3.82
N PHE A 321 -11.08 -13.09 -4.69
CA PHE A 321 -10.59 -11.92 -5.40
C PHE A 321 -11.48 -11.63 -6.63
N ALA A 322 -12.32 -10.61 -6.54
CA ALA A 322 -13.24 -10.21 -7.60
C ALA A 322 -13.25 -8.68 -7.74
N ALA A 323 -13.37 -8.14 -8.96
CA ALA A 323 -13.43 -6.69 -9.17
C ALA A 323 -14.66 -6.05 -8.49
N SER A 324 -15.82 -6.72 -8.51
CA SER A 324 -17.00 -6.34 -7.72
C SER A 324 -16.79 -6.40 -6.21
N GLY A 325 -15.80 -7.16 -5.73
CA GLY A 325 -15.44 -7.29 -4.32
C GLY A 325 -14.37 -6.29 -3.83
N LEU A 326 -14.02 -5.27 -4.63
CA LEU A 326 -13.00 -4.30 -4.24
C LEU A 326 -13.53 -3.18 -3.34
N ALA A 327 -14.81 -2.82 -3.46
CA ALA A 327 -15.42 -1.71 -2.74
C ALA A 327 -16.80 -2.06 -2.17
N GLN A 328 -17.06 -1.62 -0.94
CA GLN A 328 -18.37 -1.69 -0.29
C GLN A 328 -19.37 -0.76 -1.00
N TRP A 329 -18.90 0.45 -1.33
CA TRP A 329 -19.62 1.46 -2.10
C TRP A 329 -18.63 2.37 -2.82
N GLY A 330 -19.10 3.01 -3.88
CA GLY A 330 -18.30 3.86 -4.77
C GLY A 330 -18.64 3.56 -6.23
N PRO A 331 -18.02 4.27 -7.19
CA PRO A 331 -18.15 3.92 -8.60
C PRO A 331 -17.50 2.55 -8.87
N HIS A 332 -17.95 1.86 -9.91
CA HIS A 332 -17.27 0.65 -10.39
C HIS A 332 -15.77 0.93 -10.68
N ALA A 333 -14.92 -0.05 -10.40
CA ALA A 333 -13.51 0.01 -10.73
C ALA A 333 -13.32 0.31 -12.22
N THR A 334 -12.50 1.30 -12.54
CA THR A 334 -12.29 1.71 -13.93
C THR A 334 -11.32 0.77 -14.63
N LYS A 335 -11.39 0.71 -15.96
CA LYS A 335 -10.39 -0.03 -16.77
C LYS A 335 -8.97 0.51 -16.56
N ASP A 336 -8.84 1.81 -16.27
CA ASP A 336 -7.54 2.42 -15.97
C ASP A 336 -6.95 1.86 -14.67
N PHE A 337 -7.76 1.76 -13.63
CA PHE A 337 -7.36 1.21 -12.34
C PHE A 337 -6.95 -0.26 -12.48
N LEU A 338 -7.75 -1.05 -13.20
CA LEU A 338 -7.50 -2.48 -13.45
C LEU A 338 -6.34 -2.75 -14.42
N GLY A 339 -5.70 -1.71 -14.99
CA GLY A 339 -4.62 -1.86 -15.96
C GLY A 339 -5.06 -2.44 -17.32
N ALA A 340 -6.35 -2.38 -17.62
CA ALA A 340 -6.99 -2.97 -18.80
C ALA A 340 -7.36 -1.91 -19.86
N ASP A 341 -6.61 -0.81 -19.95
CA ASP A 341 -6.82 0.21 -20.97
C ASP A 341 -6.20 -0.19 -22.32
N PHE A 342 -6.69 0.38 -23.43
CA PHE A 342 -6.22 -0.02 -24.76
C PHE A 342 -4.72 0.27 -25.00
N LYS A 343 -4.12 1.17 -24.21
CA LYS A 343 -2.72 1.56 -24.34
C LYS A 343 -1.78 0.55 -23.66
N SER A 344 -2.23 -0.09 -22.57
CA SER A 344 -1.45 -1.10 -21.84
C SER A 344 -1.52 -2.48 -22.48
N LEU A 345 -2.59 -2.80 -23.22
CA LEU A 345 -2.87 -4.14 -23.77
C LEU A 345 -1.66 -4.86 -24.42
N PRO A 346 -0.86 -4.24 -25.31
CA PRO A 346 0.28 -4.94 -25.91
C PRO A 346 1.36 -5.33 -24.89
N ARG A 347 1.60 -4.46 -23.90
CA ARG A 347 2.58 -4.73 -22.83
C ARG A 347 2.06 -5.79 -21.86
N GLU A 348 0.78 -5.72 -21.50
CA GLU A 348 0.14 -6.74 -20.67
C GLU A 348 0.18 -8.11 -21.36
N ALA A 349 -0.20 -8.21 -22.63
CA ALA A 349 -0.14 -9.47 -23.38
C ALA A 349 1.28 -10.05 -23.44
N LEU A 350 2.29 -9.21 -23.65
CA LEU A 350 3.69 -9.65 -23.64
C LEU A 350 4.13 -10.14 -22.25
N SER A 351 3.69 -9.48 -21.17
CA SER A 351 3.98 -9.94 -19.81
C SER A 351 3.35 -11.29 -19.52
N MET A 352 2.08 -11.50 -19.90
CA MET A 352 1.38 -12.78 -19.74
C MET A 352 2.10 -13.89 -20.50
N LEU A 353 2.50 -13.66 -21.76
CA LEU A 353 3.25 -14.63 -22.55
C LEU A 353 4.61 -14.98 -21.95
N ARG A 354 5.31 -13.99 -21.37
CA ARG A 354 6.60 -14.21 -20.70
C ARG A 354 6.42 -15.00 -19.41
N ALA A 355 5.46 -14.62 -18.57
CA ALA A 355 5.18 -15.30 -17.31
C ALA A 355 4.80 -16.76 -17.53
N LEU A 356 3.92 -17.05 -18.50
CA LEU A 356 3.50 -18.42 -18.81
C LEU A 356 4.64 -19.33 -19.34
N ARG A 357 5.75 -18.74 -19.81
CA ARG A 357 6.92 -19.48 -20.32
C ARG A 357 8.03 -19.61 -19.29
N ALA A 358 7.99 -18.83 -18.23
CA ALA A 358 9.00 -18.85 -17.17
C ALA A 358 8.58 -19.82 -16.06
N ASP A 359 9.56 -20.33 -15.32
CA ASP A 359 9.33 -21.15 -14.13
C ASP A 359 8.98 -20.24 -12.95
N ASN A 360 7.68 -20.09 -12.67
CA ASN A 360 7.14 -19.21 -11.63
C ASN A 360 5.71 -19.65 -11.22
N GLU A 361 5.05 -18.88 -10.35
CA GLU A 361 3.74 -19.22 -9.79
C GLU A 361 2.54 -18.81 -10.68
N PHE A 362 2.78 -18.08 -11.77
CA PHE A 362 1.76 -17.58 -12.69
C PHE A 362 1.55 -18.52 -13.90
N ASP A 363 0.73 -19.54 -13.70
CA ASP A 363 0.37 -20.51 -14.75
C ASP A 363 -0.92 -20.17 -15.53
N SER A 364 -1.25 -21.01 -16.52
CA SER A 364 -2.44 -20.83 -17.38
C SER A 364 -3.75 -20.84 -16.58
N ARG A 365 -3.84 -21.61 -15.50
CA ARG A 365 -5.01 -21.65 -14.62
C ARG A 365 -5.12 -20.37 -13.78
N ARG A 366 -3.99 -19.80 -13.33
CA ARG A 366 -3.95 -18.50 -12.65
C ARG A 366 -4.30 -17.36 -13.60
N LEU A 367 -3.88 -17.42 -14.87
CA LEU A 367 -4.33 -16.45 -15.89
C LEU A 367 -5.84 -16.50 -16.10
N MET A 368 -6.45 -17.67 -16.22
CA MET A 368 -7.92 -17.78 -16.32
C MET A 368 -8.62 -17.23 -15.07
N GLY A 369 -8.06 -17.48 -13.88
CA GLY A 369 -8.54 -16.92 -12.61
C GLY A 369 -8.51 -15.39 -12.59
N LEU A 370 -7.39 -14.80 -13.02
CA LEU A 370 -7.22 -13.35 -13.13
C LEU A 370 -8.23 -12.73 -14.11
N ILE A 371 -8.41 -13.33 -15.29
CA ILE A 371 -9.40 -12.85 -16.28
C ILE A 371 -10.82 -12.92 -15.71
N LYS A 372 -11.15 -13.99 -14.99
CA LYS A 372 -12.47 -14.14 -14.36
C LYS A 372 -12.68 -13.08 -13.28
N ALA A 373 -11.68 -12.84 -12.43
CA ALA A 373 -11.71 -11.83 -11.37
C ALA A 373 -11.86 -10.40 -11.92
N ALA A 374 -11.22 -10.10 -13.06
CA ALA A 374 -11.31 -8.79 -13.70
C ALA A 374 -12.67 -8.51 -14.36
N ASN A 375 -13.43 -9.56 -14.69
CA ASN A 375 -14.73 -9.46 -15.38
C ASN A 375 -15.94 -9.68 -14.44
N SER A 376 -15.70 -9.92 -13.15
CA SER A 376 -16.72 -10.26 -12.14
C SER A 376 -17.17 -9.08 -11.29
#